data_AF-A0A395MNR1-F1
#
_entry.id   AF-A0A395MNR1-F1
#
_cell.length_a   1.000
_cell.length_b   1.000
_cell.length_c   1.000
_cell.angle_alpha   90.00
_cell.angle_beta   90.00
_cell.angle_gamma   90.00
#
_symmetry.space_group_name_H-M   'P 1'
#
loop_
_entity.id
_entity.type
_entity.pdbx_description
1 polymer ?
#
loop_
_entity_poly.entity_id
_entity_poly.type
_entity_poly.pdbx_seq_one_letter_code
_entity_poly.pdbx_strand_id
1 'polypeptide(L)'
;MEDITYRPQTAATRATFDSIITIVANNLGDVPHEVVCSAADAVLEHLKEDDLEDVDKKQQVDDILGVILNPEEWNELVDIGKKITDYDTQDNDENNSIS
;
A
#
# COMPACT_ATOMS: atom_id res chain seq x y z
N MET A 1 15.54 -10.20 -2.69
CA MET A 1 14.38 -9.45 -3.18
C MET A 1 13.52 -9.31 -1.95
N GLU A 2 13.57 -8.15 -1.31
CA GLU A 2 12.73 -7.89 -0.15
C GLU A 2 11.27 -8.21 -0.48
N ASP A 3 10.70 -9.08 0.34
CA ASP A 3 9.36 -9.61 0.21
C ASP A 3 8.36 -8.48 0.43
N ILE A 4 7.75 -7.99 -0.66
CA ILE A 4 6.48 -7.26 -0.56
C ILE A 4 5.43 -8.26 -0.10
N THR A 5 4.71 -7.91 0.95
CA THR A 5 3.74 -8.80 1.61
C THR A 5 2.52 -8.96 0.71
N TYR A 6 2.12 -7.89 0.03
CA TYR A 6 0.96 -7.92 -0.84
C TYR A 6 1.27 -8.26 -2.29
N ARG A 7 0.66 -9.34 -2.79
CA ARG A 7 0.72 -9.81 -4.18
C ARG A 7 -0.66 -9.78 -4.84
N PRO A 8 -0.97 -8.77 -5.69
CA PRO A 8 -2.30 -8.64 -6.27
C PRO A 8 -2.71 -9.88 -7.07
N GLN A 9 -3.87 -10.45 -6.71
CA GLN A 9 -4.40 -11.68 -7.29
C GLN A 9 -5.19 -11.45 -8.58
N THR A 10 -5.75 -10.24 -8.76
CA THR A 10 -6.55 -9.89 -9.92
C THR A 10 -5.90 -8.80 -10.77
N ALA A 11 -6.25 -8.72 -12.06
CA ALA A 11 -5.77 -7.65 -12.93
C ALA A 11 -6.22 -6.26 -12.45
N ALA A 12 -7.42 -6.17 -11.88
CA ALA A 12 -7.94 -4.92 -11.34
C ALA A 12 -7.11 -4.44 -10.16
N THR A 13 -6.87 -5.31 -9.18
CA THR A 13 -6.14 -4.93 -7.96
C THR A 13 -4.65 -4.81 -8.16
N ARG A 14 -4.11 -5.44 -9.21
CA ARG A 14 -2.77 -5.15 -9.71
C ARG A 14 -2.65 -3.73 -10.26
N ALA A 15 -3.58 -3.31 -11.12
CA ALA A 15 -3.57 -1.94 -11.65
C ALA A 15 -3.74 -0.89 -10.52
N THR A 16 -4.57 -1.22 -9.53
CA THR A 16 -4.77 -0.41 -8.33
C THR A 16 -3.48 -0.29 -7.50
N PHE A 17 -2.78 -1.40 -7.25
CA PHE A 17 -1.50 -1.38 -6.53
C PHE A 17 -0.38 -0.67 -7.30
N ASP A 18 -0.35 -0.83 -8.62
CA ASP A 18 0.58 -0.11 -9.51
C ASP A 18 0.39 1.42 -9.42
N SER A 19 -0.86 1.85 -9.21
CA SER A 19 -1.18 3.26 -8.97
C SER A 19 -0.63 3.73 -7.62
N ILE A 20 -0.71 2.91 -6.55
CA ILE A 20 -0.05 3.22 -5.26
C ILE A 20 1.45 3.37 -5.45
N ILE A 21 2.11 2.40 -6.11
CA ILE A 21 3.56 2.45 -6.40
C ILE A 21 3.91 3.75 -7.15
N THR A 22 3.09 4.15 -8.12
CA THR A 22 3.31 5.39 -8.89
C THR A 22 3.20 6.63 -8.00
N ILE A 23 2.18 6.73 -7.15
CA ILE A 23 2.00 7.85 -6.21
C ILE A 23 3.19 7.93 -5.25
N VAL A 24 3.59 6.79 -4.69
CA VAL A 24 4.72 6.68 -3.76
C VAL A 24 6.03 7.05 -4.44
N ALA A 25 6.28 6.57 -5.66
CA ALA A 25 7.47 6.91 -6.44
C ALA A 25 7.56 8.42 -6.71
N ASN A 26 6.45 9.04 -7.09
CA ASN A 26 6.40 10.48 -7.34
C ASN A 26 6.71 11.31 -6.09
N ASN A 27 6.27 10.84 -4.91
CA ASN A 27 6.50 11.50 -3.63
C ASN A 27 7.92 11.29 -3.09
N LEU A 28 8.47 10.08 -3.22
CA LEU A 28 9.83 9.75 -2.78
C LEU A 28 10.93 10.31 -3.71
N GLY A 29 10.62 10.49 -4.99
CA GLY A 29 11.56 11.02 -5.99
C GLY A 29 12.56 9.97 -6.49
N ASP A 30 13.85 10.30 -6.48
CA ASP A 30 14.93 9.47 -7.05
C ASP A 30 15.37 8.38 -6.06
N VAL A 31 14.46 7.46 -5.75
CA VAL A 31 14.74 6.30 -4.91
C VAL A 31 14.75 5.00 -5.73
N PRO A 32 15.49 3.98 -5.29
CA PRO A 32 15.45 2.66 -5.91
C PRO A 32 14.05 2.05 -5.91
N HIS A 33 13.72 1.28 -6.93
CA HIS A 33 12.42 0.62 -7.06
C HIS A 33 12.08 -0.29 -5.87
N GLU A 34 13.08 -0.95 -5.27
CA GLU A 34 12.89 -1.74 -4.04
C GLU A 34 12.32 -0.90 -2.89
N VAL A 35 12.80 0.33 -2.72
CA VAL A 35 12.35 1.26 -1.69
C VAL A 35 10.92 1.73 -1.99
N VAL A 36 10.62 2.05 -3.25
CA VAL A 36 9.25 2.41 -3.67
C VAL A 36 8.28 1.27 -3.37
N CYS A 37 8.64 0.04 -3.74
CA CYS A 37 7.80 -1.13 -3.51
C CYS A 37 7.57 -1.38 -2.01
N SER A 38 8.62 -1.27 -1.19
CA SER A 38 8.52 -1.41 0.26
C SER A 38 7.62 -0.32 0.87
N ALA A 39 7.79 0.94 0.46
CA ALA A 39 6.94 2.04 0.93
C ALA A 39 5.49 1.87 0.46
N ALA A 40 5.25 1.41 -0.78
CA ALA A 40 3.91 1.16 -1.28
C ALA A 40 3.19 0.02 -0.54
N ASP A 41 3.92 -1.03 -0.16
CA ASP A 41 3.41 -2.14 0.67
C ASP A 41 2.99 -1.62 2.05
N ALA A 42 3.86 -0.85 2.72
CA ALA A 42 3.56 -0.25 4.02
C ALA A 42 2.38 0.75 3.96
N VAL A 43 2.29 1.57 2.91
CA VAL A 43 1.15 2.45 2.69
C VAL A 43 -0.14 1.65 2.55
N LEU A 44 -0.12 0.56 1.77
CA LEU A 44 -1.29 -0.30 1.61
C LEU A 44 -1.70 -0.96 2.94
N GLU A 45 -0.73 -1.43 3.73
CA GLU A 45 -0.98 -2.00 5.05
C GLU A 45 -1.76 -1.03 5.95
N HIS A 46 -1.31 0.22 6.06
CA HIS A 46 -2.02 1.24 6.84
C HIS A 46 -3.39 1.61 6.25
N LEU A 47 -3.53 1.65 4.93
CA LEU A 47 -4.83 1.87 4.29
C LEU A 47 -5.81 0.75 4.66
N LYS A 48 -5.31 -0.49 4.79
CA LYS A 48 -6.07 -1.69 5.13
C LYS A 48 -6.32 -1.87 6.62
N GLU A 49 -5.66 -1.10 7.48
CA GLU A 49 -5.84 -1.19 8.92
C GLU A 49 -7.15 -0.55 9.37
N ASP A 50 -8.25 -1.29 9.36
CA ASP A 50 -9.58 -0.76 9.72
C ASP A 50 -9.71 -0.30 11.20
N ASP A 51 -8.73 -0.60 12.06
CA ASP A 51 -8.71 -0.18 13.47
C ASP A 51 -8.27 1.29 13.65
N LEU A 52 -7.51 1.85 12.70
CA LEU A 52 -7.03 3.24 12.75
C LEU A 52 -7.99 4.22 12.06
N GLU A 53 -8.08 5.44 12.61
CA GLU A 53 -8.79 6.55 11.98
C GLU A 53 -8.02 7.08 10.76
N ASP A 54 -8.74 7.68 9.79
CA ASP A 54 -8.12 8.23 8.57
C ASP A 54 -7.00 9.25 8.87
N VAL A 55 -7.11 9.99 9.98
CA VAL A 55 -6.11 10.97 10.41
C VAL A 55 -4.80 10.29 10.84
N ASP A 56 -4.88 9.20 11.60
CA ASP A 56 -3.72 8.43 12.05
C ASP A 56 -3.08 7.72 10.86
N LYS A 57 -3.88 7.09 9.99
CA LYS A 57 -3.38 6.46 8.76
C LYS A 57 -2.62 7.45 7.89
N LYS A 58 -3.18 8.65 7.69
CA LYS A 58 -2.51 9.71 6.93
C LYS A 58 -1.18 10.08 7.58
N GLN A 59 -1.13 10.22 8.90
CA GLN A 59 0.10 10.59 9.61
C GLN A 59 1.20 9.54 9.42
N GLN A 60 0.84 8.25 9.45
CA GLN A 60 1.78 7.14 9.19
C GLN A 60 2.28 7.15 7.74
N VAL A 61 1.38 7.36 6.78
CA VAL A 61 1.73 7.46 5.36
C VAL A 61 2.63 8.66 5.09
N ASP A 62 2.34 9.82 5.69
CA ASP A 62 3.18 11.02 5.57
C ASP A 62 4.60 10.76 6.13
N ASP A 63 4.72 9.98 7.21
CA ASP A 63 6.02 9.60 7.80
C ASP A 63 6.81 8.65 6.89
N ILE A 64 6.14 7.63 6.32
CA ILE A 64 6.74 6.68 5.37
C ILE A 64 7.29 7.41 4.14
N LEU A 65 6.51 8.34 3.60
CA LEU A 65 6.90 9.10 2.40
C LEU A 65 7.89 10.22 2.73
N GLY A 66 8.04 10.59 4.00
CA GLY A 66 8.83 11.74 4.44
C GLY A 66 8.29 13.09 3.95
N VAL A 67 7.04 13.12 3.45
CA VAL A 67 6.36 14.29 2.90
C VAL A 67 4.90 14.30 3.34
N ILE A 68 4.34 15.49 3.50
CA ILE A 68 2.93 15.63 3.84
C ILE A 68 2.11 15.57 2.56
N LEU A 69 1.32 14.50 2.42
CA LEU A 69 0.42 14.35 1.29
C LEU A 69 -0.67 15.42 1.29
N ASN A 70 -0.99 15.90 0.09
CA ASN A 70 -2.10 16.82 -0.11
C ASN A 70 -3.45 16.08 0.06
N PRO A 71 -4.54 16.80 0.37
CA PRO A 71 -5.86 16.18 0.54
C PRO A 71 -6.32 15.38 -0.68
N GLU A 72 -5.97 15.83 -1.89
CA GLU A 72 -6.31 15.16 -3.14
C GLU A 72 -5.62 13.80 -3.27
N GLU A 73 -4.30 13.75 -3.01
CA GLU A 73 -3.50 12.51 -3.03
C GLU A 73 -3.95 11.53 -1.95
N TRP A 74 -4.24 12.02 -0.74
CA TRP A 74 -4.76 11.19 0.34
C TRP A 74 -6.11 10.56 -0.02
N ASN A 75 -7.05 11.35 -0.55
CA ASN A 75 -8.34 10.82 -0.99
C ASN A 75 -8.20 9.78 -2.10
N GLU A 76 -7.28 10.00 -3.04
CA GLU A 76 -6.96 9.03 -4.09
C GLU A 76 -6.41 7.72 -3.52
N LEU A 77 -5.45 7.77 -2.59
CA LEU A 77 -4.92 6.60 -1.90
C LEU A 77 -6.01 5.82 -1.17
N VAL A 78 -6.90 6.50 -0.44
CA VAL A 78 -8.02 5.86 0.27
C VAL A 78 -9.00 5.20 -0.72
N ASP A 79 -9.32 5.85 -1.84
CA ASP A 79 -10.21 5.29 -2.87
C ASP A 79 -9.61 4.05 -3.55
N ILE A 80 -8.32 4.13 -3.89
CA ILE A 80 -7.54 3.03 -4.47
C ILE A 80 -7.43 1.87 -3.46
N GLY A 81 -7.11 2.16 -2.20
CA GLY A 81 -7.07 1.19 -1.11
C GLY A 81 -8.40 0.43 -0.98
N LYS A 82 -9.55 1.10 -1.06
CA LYS A 82 -10.88 0.47 -1.01
C LYS A 82 -11.15 -0.47 -2.19
N LYS A 83 -10.57 -0.21 -3.36
CA LYS A 83 -10.70 -1.09 -4.55
C LYS A 83 -9.88 -2.38 -4.42
N ILE A 84 -8.90 -2.42 -3.52
CA ILE A 84 -8.13 -3.63 -3.24
C ILE A 84 -8.97 -4.56 -2.35
N THR A 85 -9.75 -5.44 -2.96
CA THR A 85 -10.65 -6.35 -2.20
C THR A 85 -10.00 -7.69 -1.87
N ASP A 86 -8.85 -8.01 -2.47
CA ASP A 86 -8.11 -9.27 -2.33
C ASP A 86 -6.92 -9.18 -1.36
N TYR A 87 -6.83 -8.14 -0.52
CA TYR A 87 -5.77 -8.02 0.49
C TYR A 87 -5.82 -9.15 1.53
N ASP A 88 -6.98 -9.30 2.20
CA ASP A 88 -7.23 -10.32 3.24
C ASP A 88 -7.20 -11.76 2.68
N THR A 89 -7.38 -11.92 1.36
CA THR A 89 -7.39 -13.24 0.72
C THR A 89 -6.01 -13.91 0.67
N GLN A 90 -4.92 -13.16 0.92
CA GLN A 90 -3.56 -13.71 0.99
C GLN A 90 -3.18 -14.18 2.40
N ASP A 91 -3.75 -13.58 3.45
CA ASP A 91 -3.52 -14.03 4.84
C ASP A 91 -3.99 -15.48 5.06
N ASN A 92 -4.93 -15.95 4.24
CA ASN A 92 -5.47 -17.31 4.31
C ASN A 92 -4.56 -18.39 3.70
N ASP A 93 -3.57 -18.05 2.87
CA ASP A 93 -2.72 -19.04 2.18
C ASP A 93 -1.35 -19.26 2.87
N GLU A 94 -0.98 -18.45 3.85
CA GLU A 94 0.30 -18.61 4.59
C GLU A 94 0.21 -19.52 5.84
N ASN A 95 -0.95 -20.17 6.09
CA ASN A 95 -1.10 -21.17 7.16
C ASN A 95 -1.32 -22.60 6.63
N ASN A 96 -0.59 -23.01 5.59
CA ASN A 96 -0.47 -24.43 5.24
C ASN A 96 0.92 -24.83 4.73
N SER A 97 1.94 -24.62 5.58
CA SER A 97 3.12 -25.49 5.58
C SER A 97 3.16 -26.29 6.87
N ILE A 98 2.15 -27.15 7.05
CA ILE A 98 2.32 -28.36 7.85
C ILE A 98 3.01 -29.37 6.95
N SER A 99 4.29 -29.67 7.21
CA SER A 99 4.89 -31.03 7.17
C SER A 99 6.35 -30.97 7.58
#